data_AF-A0A6A9TA40-F1
#
_entry.id   AF-A0A6A9TA40-F1
#
_cell.length_a   1.000
_cell.length_b   1.000
_cell.length_c   1.000
_cell.angle_alpha   90.00
_cell.angle_beta   90.00
_cell.angle_gamma   90.00
#
_symmetry.space_group_name_H-M   'P 1'
#
loop_
_entity.id
_entity.type
_entity.pdbx_description
1 polymer ?
#
loop_
_entity_poly.entity_id
_entity_poly.type
_entity_poly.pdbx_seq_one_letter_code
_entity_poly.pdbx_strand_id
1 'polypeptide(L)'
;MGLPRVAAFTDTYLPTVNGVTYTVKSWRECYQRRGGEMDLVYPNSSERDPKSGEFPVRSLPFPFYDGFRIGAPLVPDGVGNADVVHAHTPFGIGVSGLRVARSHDLPLVASYHTPTSEYAGYMPGNGTIESTVERCATRYERWFLDQTDVVIAPSERTRQHITESVGVDTTVEVVPNGV
;
A
#
# COMPACT_ATOMS: atom_id res chain seq x y z
N MET A 1 -8.25 -1.90 -26.99
CA MET A 1 -7.84 -2.59 -25.74
C MET A 1 -8.50 -1.87 -24.59
N GLY A 2 -9.12 -2.62 -23.67
CA GLY A 2 -9.64 -2.05 -22.42
C GLY A 2 -8.51 -1.60 -21.50
N LEU A 3 -8.84 -0.83 -20.47
CA LEU A 3 -7.89 -0.53 -19.39
C LEU A 3 -7.57 -1.81 -18.60
N PRO A 4 -6.33 -2.00 -18.11
CA PRO A 4 -5.97 -3.15 -17.28
C PRO A 4 -6.86 -3.27 -16.03
N ARG A 5 -7.15 -4.47 -15.55
CA ARG A 5 -7.77 -4.67 -14.24
C ARG A 5 -6.73 -4.56 -13.14
N VAL A 6 -6.99 -3.70 -12.15
CA VAL A 6 -6.06 -3.42 -11.04
C VAL A 6 -6.54 -4.14 -9.79
N ALA A 7 -5.65 -4.84 -9.10
CA ALA A 7 -5.86 -5.27 -7.71
C ALA A 7 -5.03 -4.37 -6.78
N ALA A 8 -5.70 -3.46 -6.08
CA ALA A 8 -5.07 -2.53 -5.15
C ALA A 8 -5.05 -3.08 -3.72
N PHE A 9 -3.91 -2.97 -3.05
CA PHE A 9 -3.67 -3.48 -1.69
C PHE A 9 -3.27 -2.32 -0.77
N THR A 10 -4.03 -2.09 0.30
CA THR A 10 -3.79 -0.98 1.24
C THR A 10 -4.08 -1.38 2.68
N ASP A 11 -3.27 -0.92 3.63
CA ASP A 11 -3.52 -1.11 5.08
C ASP A 11 -4.48 -0.05 5.64
N THR A 12 -4.95 0.88 4.80
CA THR A 12 -5.94 1.86 5.21
C THR A 12 -6.90 2.20 4.07
N TYR A 13 -8.19 2.21 4.42
CA TYR A 13 -9.27 2.62 3.55
C TYR A 13 -10.46 3.07 4.41
N LEU A 14 -11.58 3.42 3.76
CA LEU A 14 -12.78 3.87 4.45
C LEU A 14 -13.26 2.84 5.51
N PRO A 15 -13.67 3.29 6.70
CA PRO A 15 -13.94 4.68 7.10
C PRO A 15 -12.72 5.46 7.62
N THR A 16 -11.51 4.89 7.66
CA THR A 16 -10.33 5.56 8.22
C THR A 16 -9.98 6.83 7.44
N VAL A 17 -9.96 7.97 8.14
CA VAL A 17 -9.71 9.30 7.56
C VAL A 17 -8.20 9.57 7.52
N ASN A 18 -7.58 9.45 6.35
CA ASN A 18 -6.21 9.89 6.09
C ASN A 18 -5.96 10.11 4.59
N GLY A 19 -4.79 10.67 4.25
CA GLY A 19 -4.42 11.00 2.87
C GLY A 19 -4.39 9.80 1.92
N VAL A 20 -3.94 8.62 2.39
CA VAL A 20 -3.89 7.40 1.58
C VAL A 20 -5.29 6.93 1.22
N THR A 21 -6.21 6.88 2.19
CA THR A 21 -7.62 6.52 1.97
C THR A 21 -8.25 7.36 0.87
N TYR A 22 -8.10 8.69 0.93
CA TYR A 22 -8.69 9.57 -0.07
C TYR A 22 -7.98 9.50 -1.42
N THR A 23 -6.66 9.30 -1.45
CA THR A 23 -5.91 9.10 -2.70
C THR A 23 -6.42 7.85 -3.42
N VAL A 24 -6.45 6.70 -2.72
CA VAL A 24 -6.91 5.42 -3.26
C VAL A 24 -8.37 5.49 -3.69
N LYS A 25 -9.24 6.12 -2.89
CA LYS A 25 -10.66 6.34 -3.23
C LYS A 25 -10.79 7.16 -4.52
N SER A 26 -10.12 8.31 -4.60
CA SER A 26 -10.20 9.20 -5.77
C SER A 26 -9.64 8.52 -7.02
N TRP A 27 -8.53 7.80 -6.91
CA TRP A 27 -7.95 7.04 -8.02
C TRP A 27 -8.90 5.96 -8.51
N ARG A 28 -9.51 5.19 -7.60
CA ARG A 28 -10.51 4.18 -7.92
C ARG A 28 -11.72 4.76 -8.67
N GLU A 29 -12.28 5.84 -8.16
CA GLU A 29 -13.43 6.54 -8.77
C GLU A 29 -13.06 7.10 -10.16
N CYS A 30 -11.88 7.68 -10.31
CA CYS A 30 -11.37 8.14 -11.60
C CYS A 30 -11.15 6.98 -12.59
N TYR A 31 -10.59 5.86 -12.13
CA TYR A 31 -10.31 4.69 -12.95
C TYR A 31 -11.62 4.05 -13.46
N GLN A 32 -12.58 3.89 -12.57
CA GLN A 32 -13.93 3.38 -12.89
C GLN A 32 -14.68 4.29 -13.86
N ARG A 33 -14.58 5.62 -13.71
CA ARG A 33 -15.17 6.57 -14.68
C ARG A 33 -14.59 6.46 -16.08
N ARG A 34 -13.37 5.94 -16.22
CA ARG A 34 -12.72 5.67 -17.53
C ARG A 34 -13.02 4.26 -18.05
N GLY A 35 -13.88 3.50 -17.37
CA GLY A 35 -14.25 2.13 -17.72
C GLY A 35 -13.27 1.06 -17.21
N GLY A 36 -12.35 1.42 -16.30
CA GLY A 36 -11.42 0.48 -15.69
C GLY A 36 -11.99 -0.20 -14.44
N GLU A 37 -11.48 -1.39 -14.12
CA GLU A 37 -11.82 -2.11 -12.90
C GLU A 37 -10.65 -2.04 -11.92
N MET A 38 -10.93 -1.63 -10.69
CA MET A 38 -9.94 -1.59 -9.61
C MET A 38 -10.56 -2.23 -8.37
N ASP A 39 -10.18 -3.48 -8.16
CA ASP A 39 -10.48 -4.25 -6.97
C ASP A 39 -9.62 -3.75 -5.80
N LEU A 40 -10.16 -3.77 -4.59
CA LEU A 40 -9.51 -3.18 -3.43
C LEU A 40 -9.51 -4.14 -2.24
N VAL A 41 -8.31 -4.50 -1.77
CA VAL A 41 -8.06 -5.31 -0.58
C VAL A 41 -7.59 -4.41 0.56
N TYR A 42 -8.28 -4.47 1.70
CA TYR A 42 -8.02 -3.59 2.85
C TYR A 42 -8.51 -4.18 4.18
N PRO A 43 -8.08 -3.66 5.35
CA PRO A 43 -8.58 -4.12 6.65
C PRO A 43 -10.07 -3.84 6.84
N ASN A 44 -10.87 -4.85 7.20
CA ASN A 44 -12.30 -4.72 7.44
C ASN A 44 -12.63 -3.74 8.59
N SER A 45 -13.75 -3.04 8.52
CA SER A 45 -14.34 -2.29 9.65
C SER A 45 -15.84 -2.60 9.76
N SER A 46 -16.36 -2.70 10.97
CA SER A 46 -17.80 -2.91 11.23
C SER A 46 -18.66 -1.68 10.92
N GLU A 47 -18.04 -0.53 10.66
CA GLU A 47 -18.73 0.74 10.42
C GLU A 47 -19.22 0.91 8.98
N ARG A 48 -18.81 0.02 8.06
CA ARG A 48 -19.15 0.15 6.64
C ARG A 48 -19.16 -1.21 5.93
N ASP A 49 -20.24 -1.48 5.21
CA ASP A 49 -20.33 -2.64 4.32
C ASP A 49 -19.46 -2.45 3.05
N PRO A 50 -18.79 -3.51 2.57
CA PRO A 50 -18.03 -3.48 1.34
C PRO A 50 -18.96 -3.30 0.12
N LYS A 51 -18.47 -2.56 -0.87
CA LYS A 51 -19.11 -2.41 -2.19
C LYS A 51 -18.60 -3.45 -3.18
N SER A 52 -19.18 -3.50 -4.37
CA SER A 52 -18.64 -4.32 -5.46
C SER A 52 -17.15 -3.97 -5.73
N GLY A 53 -16.33 -5.00 -5.95
CA GLY A 53 -14.87 -4.88 -6.10
C GLY A 53 -14.12 -4.52 -4.81
N GLU A 54 -14.75 -4.64 -3.63
CA GLU A 54 -14.08 -4.45 -2.34
C GLU A 54 -13.98 -5.77 -1.59
N PHE A 55 -12.78 -6.09 -1.13
CA PHE A 55 -12.42 -7.34 -0.48
C PHE A 55 -11.80 -7.06 0.89
N PRO A 56 -12.62 -6.72 1.89
CA PRO A 56 -12.12 -6.46 3.24
C PRO A 56 -11.59 -7.76 3.87
N VAL A 57 -10.42 -7.68 4.50
CA VAL A 57 -9.84 -8.81 5.25
C VAL A 57 -10.05 -8.66 6.74
N ARG A 58 -10.05 -9.78 7.47
CA ARG A 58 -10.09 -9.78 8.95
C ARG A 58 -8.98 -8.87 9.49
N SER A 59 -9.31 -8.07 10.50
CA SER A 59 -8.40 -7.07 11.05
C SER A 59 -8.66 -6.84 12.53
N LEU A 60 -7.67 -6.30 13.24
CA LEU A 60 -7.76 -5.89 14.64
C LEU A 60 -7.43 -4.40 14.79
N PRO A 61 -8.08 -3.67 15.72
CA PRO A 61 -7.68 -2.30 16.04
C PRO A 61 -6.22 -2.25 16.49
N PHE A 62 -5.49 -1.22 16.06
CA PHE A 62 -4.15 -0.95 16.56
C PHE A 62 -4.22 -0.02 17.78
N PRO A 63 -3.77 -0.45 18.97
CA PRO A 63 -4.01 0.29 20.20
C PRO A 63 -3.25 1.61 20.32
N PHE A 64 -2.25 1.87 19.47
CA PHE A 64 -1.40 3.06 19.54
C PHE A 64 -1.73 4.12 18.48
N TYR A 65 -2.70 3.87 17.60
CA TYR A 65 -3.13 4.83 16.59
C TYR A 65 -4.62 4.66 16.29
N ASP A 66 -5.43 5.60 16.77
CA ASP A 66 -6.88 5.56 16.59
C ASP A 66 -7.27 5.52 15.11
N GLY A 67 -8.19 4.61 14.79
CA GLY A 67 -8.66 4.39 13.41
C GLY A 67 -7.73 3.55 12.52
N PHE A 68 -6.52 3.21 12.97
CA PHE A 68 -5.67 2.25 12.25
C PHE A 68 -6.01 0.82 12.66
N ARG A 69 -5.99 -0.08 11.68
CA ARG A 69 -6.33 -1.49 11.86
C ARG A 69 -5.27 -2.34 11.19
N ILE A 70 -4.80 -3.34 11.90
CA ILE A 70 -3.85 -4.31 11.36
C ILE A 70 -4.66 -5.39 10.63
N GLY A 71 -4.57 -5.39 9.30
CA GLY A 71 -5.18 -6.41 8.46
C GLY A 71 -4.41 -7.73 8.50
N ALA A 72 -5.12 -8.85 8.47
CA ALA A 72 -4.52 -10.16 8.32
C ALA A 72 -3.85 -10.25 6.92
N PRO A 73 -2.62 -10.75 6.81
CA PRO A 73 -1.90 -10.89 5.55
C PRO A 73 -2.44 -12.09 4.75
N LEU A 74 -3.72 -12.00 4.37
CA LEU A 74 -4.47 -12.98 3.61
C LEU A 74 -4.77 -12.43 2.22
N VAL A 75 -4.90 -13.34 1.26
CA VAL A 75 -5.35 -13.03 -0.10
C VAL A 75 -6.82 -13.48 -0.21
N PRO A 76 -7.79 -12.56 -0.39
CA PRO A 76 -9.18 -12.92 -0.60
C PRO A 76 -9.38 -13.69 -1.91
N ASP A 77 -10.35 -14.60 -1.91
CA ASP A 77 -10.81 -15.24 -3.14
C ASP A 77 -11.39 -14.18 -4.11
N GLY A 78 -11.10 -14.31 -5.40
CA GLY A 78 -11.64 -13.44 -6.46
C GLY A 78 -10.76 -12.25 -6.88
N VAL A 79 -9.64 -12.00 -6.18
CA VAL A 79 -8.67 -10.93 -6.55
C VAL A 79 -7.74 -11.34 -7.70
N GLY A 80 -7.72 -12.62 -8.07
CA GLY A 80 -6.77 -13.20 -9.05
C GLY A 80 -7.03 -12.89 -10.53
N ASN A 81 -8.10 -12.17 -10.88
CA ASN A 81 -8.39 -11.79 -12.27
C ASN A 81 -7.75 -10.44 -12.66
N ALA A 82 -6.74 -9.98 -11.93
CA ALA A 82 -6.07 -8.71 -12.19
C ALA A 82 -5.01 -8.85 -13.28
N ASP A 83 -4.80 -7.76 -14.02
CA ASP A 83 -3.69 -7.59 -14.96
C ASP A 83 -2.49 -6.91 -14.30
N VAL A 84 -2.70 -6.19 -13.18
CA VAL A 84 -1.66 -5.51 -12.41
C VAL A 84 -2.01 -5.47 -10.93
N VAL A 85 -1.01 -5.66 -10.08
CA VAL A 85 -1.13 -5.46 -8.62
C VAL A 85 -0.57 -4.08 -8.24
N HIS A 86 -1.32 -3.33 -7.44
CA HIS A 86 -0.92 -2.01 -6.95
C HIS A 86 -0.87 -1.96 -5.42
N ALA A 87 0.32 -2.02 -4.85
CA ALA A 87 0.52 -1.89 -3.41
C ALA A 87 0.58 -0.40 -3.00
N HIS A 88 -0.21 -0.01 -2.00
CA HIS A 88 -0.18 1.32 -1.38
C HIS A 88 0.42 1.29 0.04
N THR A 89 1.14 0.23 0.35
CA THR A 89 1.65 -0.06 1.68
C THR A 89 2.72 -1.14 1.58
N PRO A 90 3.79 -1.07 2.37
CA PRO A 90 4.74 -2.16 2.52
C PRO A 90 4.33 -3.13 3.66
N PHE A 91 3.23 -2.91 4.39
CA PHE A 91 2.85 -3.77 5.52
C PHE A 91 2.08 -5.03 5.08
N GLY A 92 1.39 -5.68 6.03
CA GLY A 92 0.83 -7.02 5.86
C GLY A 92 -0.04 -7.17 4.61
N ILE A 93 -0.87 -6.19 4.28
CA ILE A 93 -1.72 -6.21 3.09
C ILE A 93 -0.90 -6.01 1.81
N GLY A 94 0.12 -5.16 1.86
CA GLY A 94 1.07 -4.99 0.75
C GLY A 94 1.84 -6.26 0.43
N VAL A 95 2.28 -6.99 1.47
CA VAL A 95 2.94 -8.29 1.29
C VAL A 95 1.97 -9.33 0.74
N SER A 96 0.67 -9.28 1.08
CA SER A 96 -0.35 -10.09 0.38
C SER A 96 -0.38 -9.77 -1.12
N GLY A 97 -0.37 -8.49 -1.49
CA GLY A 97 -0.31 -8.06 -2.90
C GLY A 97 0.94 -8.60 -3.61
N LEU A 98 2.11 -8.50 -2.97
CA LEU A 98 3.34 -9.10 -3.48
C LEU A 98 3.19 -10.61 -3.73
N ARG A 99 2.57 -11.35 -2.82
CA ARG A 99 2.30 -12.79 -3.02
C ARG A 99 1.38 -13.05 -4.19
N VAL A 100 0.35 -12.24 -4.39
CA VAL A 100 -0.54 -12.34 -5.56
C VAL A 100 0.25 -12.10 -6.84
N ALA A 101 1.02 -11.00 -6.93
CA ALA A 101 1.81 -10.69 -8.11
C ALA A 101 2.76 -11.83 -8.49
N ARG A 102 3.46 -12.41 -7.50
CA ARG A 102 4.42 -13.50 -7.73
C ARG A 102 3.76 -14.84 -8.06
N SER A 103 2.60 -15.16 -7.49
CA SER A 103 1.90 -16.42 -7.76
C SER A 103 1.19 -16.43 -9.12
N HIS A 104 0.84 -15.26 -9.63
CA HIS A 104 0.14 -15.10 -10.91
C HIS A 104 1.02 -14.52 -12.03
N ASP A 105 2.31 -14.28 -11.77
CA ASP A 105 3.26 -13.66 -12.70
C ASP A 105 2.77 -12.30 -13.24
N LEU A 106 2.22 -11.47 -12.35
CA LEU A 106 1.67 -10.15 -12.68
C LEU A 106 2.67 -9.03 -12.34
N PRO A 107 2.66 -7.92 -13.08
CA PRO A 107 3.37 -6.71 -12.71
C PRO A 107 2.93 -6.20 -11.33
N LEU A 108 3.89 -5.75 -10.53
CA LEU A 108 3.69 -5.15 -9.22
C LEU A 108 4.17 -3.70 -9.21
N VAL A 109 3.22 -2.79 -8.99
CA VAL A 109 3.45 -1.36 -8.79
C VAL A 109 3.32 -1.05 -7.30
N ALA A 110 4.25 -0.28 -6.74
CA ALA A 110 4.08 0.31 -5.40
C ALA A 110 3.86 1.82 -5.50
N SER A 111 2.95 2.38 -4.71
CA SER A 111 2.90 3.83 -4.46
C SER A 111 3.43 4.15 -3.07
N TYR A 112 4.39 5.06 -3.02
CA TYR A 112 5.00 5.51 -1.79
C TYR A 112 4.21 6.68 -1.18
N HIS A 113 3.69 6.49 0.04
CA HIS A 113 2.88 7.50 0.73
C HIS A 113 3.58 8.09 1.94
N THR A 114 4.06 7.22 2.84
CA THR A 114 4.70 7.59 4.09
C THR A 114 5.87 6.64 4.33
N PRO A 115 7.07 7.14 4.69
CA PRO A 115 8.19 6.29 5.06
C PRO A 115 7.82 5.33 6.20
N THR A 116 8.21 4.07 6.06
CA THR A 116 7.94 3.01 7.04
C THR A 116 8.55 3.36 8.40
N SER A 117 9.69 4.07 8.42
CA SER A 117 10.36 4.52 9.65
C SER A 117 9.53 5.50 10.47
N GLU A 118 8.64 6.31 9.85
CA GLU A 118 7.77 7.21 10.61
C GLU A 118 6.80 6.44 11.52
N TYR A 119 6.47 5.19 11.17
CA TYR A 119 5.65 4.33 12.02
C TYR A 119 6.41 3.79 13.24
N ALA A 120 7.75 3.81 13.23
CA ALA A 120 8.55 3.44 14.40
C ALA A 120 8.26 4.35 15.61
N GLY A 121 7.99 5.64 15.36
CA GLY A 121 7.65 6.62 16.39
C GLY A 121 6.31 6.35 17.10
N TYR A 122 5.44 5.51 16.53
CA TYR A 122 4.19 5.09 17.19
C TYR A 122 4.36 3.88 18.12
N MET A 123 5.54 3.25 18.14
CA MET A 123 5.82 2.13 19.04
C MET A 123 6.41 2.64 20.36
N PRO A 124 5.99 2.08 21.51
CA PRO A 124 6.60 2.44 22.80
C PRO A 124 8.08 2.03 22.82
N GLY A 125 9.00 3.00 22.96
CA GLY A 125 10.45 2.76 22.97
C GLY A 125 11.27 3.86 23.61
N ASN A 126 12.40 3.48 24.21
CA ASN A 126 13.40 4.39 24.80
C ASN A 126 14.41 4.73 23.69
N GLY A 127 14.76 6.01 23.47
CA GLY A 127 15.44 6.55 22.26
C GLY A 127 16.67 5.82 21.69
N THR A 128 17.33 4.92 22.42
CA THR A 128 18.40 4.04 21.85
C THR A 128 17.83 2.90 20.98
N ILE A 129 16.62 2.44 21.27
CA ILE A 129 15.91 1.41 20.49
C ILE A 129 15.45 1.99 19.15
N GLU A 130 15.12 3.28 19.12
CA GLU A 130 14.59 4.01 17.96
C GLU A 130 15.51 3.90 16.74
N SER A 131 16.80 4.23 16.87
CA SER A 131 17.73 4.16 15.73
C SER A 131 17.96 2.74 15.20
N THR A 132 17.81 1.71 16.04
CA THR A 132 17.89 0.32 15.57
C THR A 132 16.62 -0.07 14.81
N VAL A 133 15.46 0.32 15.33
CA VAL A 133 14.16 0.09 14.69
C VAL A 133 14.08 0.82 13.35
N GLU A 134 14.52 2.08 13.28
CA GLU A 134 14.59 2.85 12.04
C GLU A 134 15.42 2.14 10.97
N ARG A 135 16.63 1.66 11.32
CA ARG A 135 17.49 0.94 10.38
C ARG A 135 16.85 -0.36 9.90
N CYS A 136 16.20 -1.10 10.78
CA CYS A 136 15.43 -2.28 10.42
C CYS A 136 14.26 -1.93 9.50
N ALA A 137 13.54 -0.84 9.78
CA ALA A 137 12.42 -0.36 8.98
C ALA A 137 12.88 0.06 7.58
N THR A 138 13.97 0.83 7.45
CA THR A 138 14.54 1.20 6.14
C THR A 138 15.04 -0.02 5.38
N ARG A 139 15.68 -0.98 6.06
CA ARG A 139 16.13 -2.23 5.40
C ARG A 139 14.97 -3.05 4.88
N TYR A 140 13.88 -3.13 5.66
CA TYR A 140 12.64 -3.80 5.25
C TYR A 140 11.96 -3.08 4.09
N GLU A 141 11.86 -1.75 4.18
CA GLU A 141 11.26 -0.91 3.14
C GLU A 141 12.01 -1.06 1.82
N ARG A 142 13.35 -1.01 1.85
CA ARG A 142 14.18 -1.30 0.67
C ARG A 142 13.86 -2.68 0.11
N TRP A 143 13.87 -3.71 0.96
CA TRP A 143 13.56 -5.08 0.52
C TRP A 143 12.21 -5.15 -0.20
N PHE A 144 11.16 -4.57 0.38
CA PHE A 144 9.81 -4.60 -0.19
C PHE A 144 9.74 -3.86 -1.52
N LEU A 145 10.28 -2.64 -1.59
CA LEU A 145 10.27 -1.82 -2.81
C LEU A 145 11.06 -2.50 -3.94
N ASP A 146 12.20 -3.13 -3.63
CA ASP A 146 12.99 -3.89 -4.61
C ASP A 146 12.27 -5.16 -5.12
N GLN A 147 11.15 -5.56 -4.51
CA GLN A 147 10.27 -6.60 -5.07
C GLN A 147 9.27 -6.06 -6.11
N THR A 148 9.23 -4.76 -6.38
CA THR A 148 8.27 -4.14 -7.31
C THR A 148 8.93 -3.82 -8.65
N ASP A 149 8.14 -3.80 -9.73
CA ASP A 149 8.62 -3.44 -11.07
C ASP A 149 8.79 -1.92 -11.20
N VAL A 150 7.95 -1.15 -10.52
CA VAL A 150 8.05 0.31 -10.44
C VAL A 150 7.48 0.83 -9.12
N VAL A 151 8.17 1.81 -8.55
CA VAL A 151 7.71 2.60 -7.41
C VAL A 151 7.27 3.98 -7.90
N ILE A 152 6.02 4.33 -7.60
CA ILE A 152 5.46 5.65 -7.85
C ILE A 152 5.73 6.54 -6.63
N ALA A 153 6.43 7.64 -6.85
CA ALA A 153 6.66 8.70 -5.89
C ALA A 153 5.76 9.92 -6.19
N PRO A 154 5.17 10.57 -5.19
CA PRO A 154 4.29 11.72 -5.40
C PRO A 154 5.03 13.01 -5.78
N SER A 155 6.36 13.05 -5.61
CA SER A 155 7.18 14.22 -5.90
C SER A 155 8.64 13.83 -6.16
N GLU A 156 9.40 14.74 -6.78
CA GLU A 156 10.85 14.56 -6.99
C GLU A 156 11.61 14.44 -5.67
N ARG A 157 11.19 15.19 -4.63
CA ARG A 157 11.76 15.08 -3.28
C ARG A 157 11.58 13.66 -2.72
N THR A 158 10.40 13.08 -2.91
CA THR A 158 10.12 11.71 -2.44
C THR A 158 10.91 10.69 -3.24
N ARG A 159 11.06 10.87 -4.56
CA ARG A 159 11.93 10.04 -5.39
C ARG A 159 13.36 10.05 -4.88
N GLN A 160 13.94 11.22 -4.65
CA GLN A 160 15.30 11.35 -4.09
C GLN A 160 15.44 10.63 -2.76
N HIS A 161 14.46 10.74 -1.87
CA HIS A 161 14.48 10.00 -0.61
C HIS A 161 14.49 8.48 -0.84
N ILE A 162 13.63 7.96 -1.72
CA ILE A 162 13.58 6.53 -2.05
C ILE A 162 14.90 6.05 -2.68
N THR A 163 15.50 6.82 -3.59
CA THR A 163 16.72 6.41 -4.29
C THR A 163 17.99 6.62 -3.48
N GLU A 164 18.07 7.66 -2.66
CA GLU A 164 19.30 8.05 -1.95
C GLU A 164 19.30 7.62 -0.48
N SER A 165 18.16 7.70 0.21
CA SER A 165 18.06 7.37 1.64
C SER A 165 17.65 5.91 1.87
N VAL A 166 16.61 5.44 1.18
CA VAL A 166 16.19 4.03 1.24
C VAL A 166 17.13 3.17 0.38
N GLY A 167 17.54 3.68 -0.78
CA GLY A 167 18.57 3.08 -1.62
C GLY A 167 18.06 1.91 -2.46
N VAL A 168 16.88 2.02 -3.06
CA VAL A 168 16.28 0.96 -3.90
C VAL A 168 16.98 0.84 -5.25
N ASP A 169 16.97 -0.37 -5.81
CA ASP A 169 17.51 -0.70 -7.14
C ASP A 169 16.39 -0.71 -8.21
N THR A 170 15.12 -0.76 -7.79
CA THR A 170 13.96 -0.70 -8.70
C THR A 170 13.76 0.68 -9.34
N THR A 171 12.98 0.73 -10.42
CA THR A 171 12.64 1.98 -11.10
C THR A 171 11.71 2.83 -10.23
N VAL A 172 12.02 4.12 -10.10
CA VAL A 172 11.18 5.08 -9.36
C VAL A 172 10.69 6.18 -10.30
N GLU A 173 9.37 6.30 -10.44
CA GLU A 173 8.70 7.26 -11.31
C GLU A 173 7.92 8.29 -10.50
N VAL A 174 7.98 9.57 -10.92
CA VAL A 174 7.24 10.64 -10.25
C VAL A 174 5.86 10.78 -10.89
N VAL A 175 4.81 10.45 -10.13
CA VAL A 175 3.42 10.69 -10.50
C VAL A 175 2.72 11.39 -9.34
N PRO A 176 2.39 12.69 -9.48
CA PRO A 176 1.69 13.42 -8.44
C PRO A 176 0.31 12.81 -8.14
N ASN A 177 -0.11 12.84 -6.88
CA ASN A 177 -1.38 12.24 -6.45
C ASN A 177 -2.63 12.85 -7.12
N GLY A 178 -2.52 14.10 -7.59
CA GLY A 178 -3.63 14.89 -8.10
C GLY A 178 -4.51 15.45 -6.98
N VAL A 179 -5.14 16.60 -7.25
CA VAL A 179 -6.20 17.20 -6.41
C VAL A 179 -7.43 17.38 -7.29
#